data_AF-A0A2N5AIQ5-F1
#
_entry.id   AF-A0A2N5AIQ5-F1
#
_cell.length_a   1.000
_cell.length_b   1.000
_cell.length_c   1.000
_cell.angle_alpha   90.00
_cell.angle_beta   90.00
_cell.angle_gamma   90.00
#
_symmetry.space_group_name_H-M   'P 1'
#
loop_
_entity.id
_entity.type
_entity.pdbx_description
1 polymer ?
#
loop_
_entity_poly.entity_id
_entity_poly.type
_entity_poly.pdbx_seq_one_letter_code
_entity_poly.pdbx_strand_id
1 'polypeptide(L)'
;MERNVTLDFVRGVAILGILLLNISAFGLPKAAYLNPAWSGSATLSDAWTWALLDLLAQVKFLTLFALLFGAGLQLLLPRGKRWIQSRLTLLALLGFIHGLFFWDGDILLAYALVGLVSWRMVREAHHVKSLFNTGVVLYLIGIAVLVLLGVISGTAANRSWVPDAANLQYEQYWKLHGGMEAVSNRADMLSDNLLALGAQYGWQLAGMMLMGAALMRSGWLKGQFSLRHYRRTGALLVVAGMAVNLPAIFAQWYLAWDYRWCAFLLQAPRELSAPLQAIGYASLAWGYWPQLCRFRLVGAIACVGRMALTNYLLQTLICTTLFYHLGLFMR
;
A
#
# COMPACT_ATOMS: atom_id res chain seq x y z
N MET A 1 -27.15 6.19 -7.06
CA MET A 1 -25.99 5.27 -7.12
C MET A 1 -26.31 4.11 -6.22
N GLU A 2 -26.66 2.97 -6.81
CA GLU A 2 -26.84 1.74 -6.06
C GLU A 2 -25.51 1.33 -5.41
N ARG A 3 -25.57 0.89 -4.15
CA ARG A 3 -24.39 0.60 -3.34
C ARG A 3 -23.82 -0.77 -3.75
N ASN A 4 -22.53 -0.81 -4.07
CA ASN A 4 -21.85 -2.05 -4.42
C ASN A 4 -21.20 -2.67 -3.17
N VAL A 5 -21.88 -3.64 -2.56
CA VAL A 5 -21.42 -4.32 -1.34
C VAL A 5 -20.12 -5.11 -1.57
N THR A 6 -19.92 -5.66 -2.78
CA THR A 6 -18.67 -6.33 -3.15
C THR A 6 -17.49 -5.38 -3.10
N LEU A 7 -17.67 -4.16 -3.64
CA LEU A 7 -16.63 -3.13 -3.61
C LEU A 7 -16.30 -2.72 -2.16
N ASP A 8 -17.32 -2.58 -1.31
CA ASP A 8 -17.15 -2.29 0.12
C ASP A 8 -16.39 -3.42 0.83
N PHE A 9 -16.70 -4.69 0.53
CA PHE A 9 -15.97 -5.85 1.06
C PHE A 9 -14.49 -5.85 0.66
N VAL A 10 -14.18 -5.68 -0.64
CA VAL A 10 -12.79 -5.71 -1.11
C VAL A 10 -11.98 -4.54 -0.52
N ARG A 11 -12.60 -3.36 -0.33
CA ARG A 11 -11.99 -2.24 0.41
C ARG A 11 -11.70 -2.61 1.86
N GLY A 12 -12.64 -3.28 2.53
CA GLY A 12 -12.45 -3.76 3.90
C GLY A 12 -11.28 -4.74 4.01
N VAL A 13 -11.20 -5.70 3.10
CA VAL A 13 -10.06 -6.64 3.00
C VAL A 13 -8.75 -5.89 2.81
N ALA A 14 -8.71 -4.90 1.90
CA ALA A 14 -7.50 -4.11 1.65
C ALA A 14 -7.03 -3.36 2.91
N ILE A 15 -7.95 -2.77 3.68
CA ILE A 15 -7.61 -1.99 4.89
C ILE A 15 -7.18 -2.90 6.04
N LEU A 16 -7.80 -4.07 6.20
CA LEU A 16 -7.34 -5.06 7.17
C LEU A 16 -5.99 -5.67 6.77
N GLY A 17 -5.76 -5.85 5.48
CA GLY A 17 -4.46 -6.23 4.95
C GLY A 17 -3.39 -5.16 5.23
N ILE A 18 -3.70 -3.88 5.02
CA ILE A 18 -2.81 -2.77 5.39
C ILE A 18 -2.51 -2.78 6.89
N LEU A 19 -3.51 -3.00 7.75
CA LEU A 19 -3.31 -3.14 9.20
C LEU A 19 -2.29 -4.23 9.54
N LEU A 20 -2.38 -5.40 8.90
CA LEU A 20 -1.46 -6.51 9.14
C LEU A 20 0.00 -6.09 8.97
N LEU A 21 0.32 -5.31 7.94
CA LEU A 21 1.69 -4.82 7.71
C LEU A 21 2.02 -3.63 8.63
N ASN A 22 1.04 -2.79 8.93
CA ASN A 22 1.24 -1.65 9.81
C ASN A 22 1.57 -2.08 11.24
N ILE A 23 1.06 -3.22 11.70
CA ILE A 23 1.42 -3.79 13.01
C ILE A 23 2.94 -3.93 13.12
N SER A 24 3.64 -4.42 12.09
CA SER A 24 5.10 -4.49 12.07
C SER A 24 5.74 -3.10 12.09
N ALA A 25 5.18 -2.13 11.35
CA ALA A 25 5.69 -0.75 11.32
C ALA A 25 5.51 0.00 12.66
N PHE A 26 4.46 -0.31 13.42
CA PHE A 26 4.24 0.23 14.77
C PHE A 26 5.03 -0.51 15.84
N GLY A 27 5.18 -1.83 15.70
CA GLY A 27 5.77 -2.68 16.73
C GLY A 27 7.29 -2.84 16.66
N LEU A 28 7.91 -2.62 15.49
CA LEU A 28 9.35 -2.83 15.29
C LEU A 28 10.04 -1.55 14.77
N PRO A 29 11.39 -1.49 14.80
CA PRO A 29 12.13 -0.40 14.19
C PRO A 29 11.85 -0.30 12.70
N LYS A 30 11.96 0.91 12.12
CA LYS A 30 11.62 1.17 10.70
C LYS A 30 12.30 0.20 9.73
N ALA A 31 13.57 -0.15 9.98
CA ALA A 31 14.33 -1.08 9.15
C ALA A 31 13.67 -2.47 9.03
N ALA A 32 12.99 -2.93 10.09
CA ALA A 32 12.35 -4.23 10.15
C ALA A 32 11.20 -4.40 9.14
N TYR A 33 10.64 -3.29 8.63
CA TYR A 33 9.54 -3.34 7.67
C TYR A 33 9.96 -3.98 6.33
N LEU A 34 11.19 -3.72 5.89
CA LEU A 34 11.73 -4.28 4.64
C LEU A 34 12.77 -5.37 4.88
N ASN A 35 13.51 -5.30 5.99
CA ASN A 35 14.64 -6.15 6.30
C ASN A 35 14.40 -6.97 7.59
N PRO A 36 14.11 -8.29 7.52
CA PRO A 36 13.98 -9.12 8.71
C PRO A 36 15.32 -9.35 9.44
N ALA A 37 16.45 -9.08 8.78
CA ALA A 37 17.80 -9.14 9.35
C ALA A 37 18.30 -7.76 9.83
N TRP A 38 17.39 -6.84 10.15
CA TRP A 38 17.71 -5.47 10.58
C TRP A 38 18.62 -5.42 11.82
N SER A 39 18.61 -6.44 12.68
CA SER A 39 19.47 -6.60 13.85
C SER A 39 20.79 -7.34 13.56
N GLY A 40 21.14 -7.50 12.28
CA GLY A 40 22.36 -8.18 11.81
C GLY A 40 22.16 -9.64 11.42
N SER A 41 21.08 -10.28 11.87
CA SER A 41 20.68 -11.62 11.42
C SER A 41 19.17 -11.80 11.56
N ALA A 42 18.56 -12.65 10.74
CA ALA A 42 17.15 -13.02 10.86
C ALA A 42 17.02 -14.42 11.45
N THR A 43 16.12 -14.60 12.42
CA THR A 43 15.75 -15.95 12.84
C THR A 43 14.97 -16.65 11.72
N LEU A 44 14.96 -17.98 11.70
CA LEU A 44 14.16 -18.74 10.73
C LEU A 44 12.67 -18.38 10.81
N SER A 45 12.15 -18.14 12.02
CA SER A 45 10.76 -17.75 12.24
C SER A 45 10.44 -16.39 11.65
N ASP A 46 11.31 -15.40 11.88
CA ASP A 46 11.13 -14.04 11.36
C ASP A 46 11.23 -14.02 9.83
N ALA A 47 12.18 -14.77 9.28
CA ALA A 47 12.39 -14.84 7.85
C ALA A 47 11.23 -15.55 7.13
N TRP A 48 10.63 -16.59 7.71
CA TRP A 48 9.39 -17.20 7.18
C TRP A 48 8.19 -16.27 7.30
N THR A 49 8.05 -15.58 8.42
CA THR A 49 6.97 -14.60 8.63
C THR A 49 7.08 -13.47 7.61
N TRP A 50 8.28 -12.91 7.42
CA TRP A 50 8.57 -11.92 6.41
C TRP A 50 8.29 -12.45 4.99
N ALA A 51 8.73 -13.66 4.64
CA ALA A 51 8.50 -14.23 3.31
C ALA A 51 7.01 -14.41 3.01
N LEU A 52 6.22 -14.86 4.00
CA LEU A 52 4.77 -15.02 3.85
C LEU A 52 4.07 -13.67 3.68
N LEU A 53 4.42 -12.70 4.53
CA LEU A 53 3.89 -11.34 4.44
C LEU A 53 4.30 -10.68 3.12
N ASP A 54 5.53 -10.88 2.67
CA ASP A 54 6.01 -10.33 1.42
C ASP A 54 5.26 -10.92 0.22
N LEU A 55 5.10 -12.24 0.20
CA LEU A 55 4.46 -12.94 -0.91
C LEU A 55 2.97 -12.59 -1.04
N LEU A 56 2.26 -12.45 0.08
CA LEU A 56 0.80 -12.37 0.11
C LEU A 56 0.22 -10.98 0.41
N ALA A 57 0.98 -10.11 1.08
CA ALA A 57 0.39 -8.94 1.73
C ALA A 57 1.14 -7.63 1.44
N GLN A 58 2.47 -7.62 1.60
CA GLN A 58 3.29 -6.42 1.52
C GLN A 58 3.22 -5.78 0.14
N VAL A 59 2.93 -4.47 0.08
CA VAL A 59 2.64 -3.71 -1.15
C VAL A 59 1.32 -4.11 -1.85
N LYS A 60 0.89 -5.38 -1.80
CA LYS A 60 -0.29 -5.90 -2.50
C LYS A 60 -1.59 -5.26 -2.02
N PHE A 61 -1.79 -5.18 -0.71
CA PHE A 61 -3.00 -4.58 -0.15
C PHE A 61 -3.04 -3.06 -0.31
N LEU A 62 -1.88 -2.40 -0.23
CA LEU A 62 -1.76 -0.97 -0.53
C LEU A 62 -2.07 -0.69 -2.02
N THR A 63 -1.53 -1.53 -2.91
CA THR A 63 -1.79 -1.49 -4.36
C THR A 63 -3.27 -1.72 -4.68
N LEU A 64 -3.90 -2.68 -4.01
CA LEU A 64 -5.34 -2.92 -4.10
C LEU A 64 -6.14 -1.71 -3.61
N PHE A 65 -5.74 -1.11 -2.49
CA PHE A 65 -6.40 0.07 -1.96
C PHE A 65 -6.30 1.27 -2.91
N ALA A 66 -5.12 1.51 -3.52
CA ALA A 66 -4.91 2.51 -4.57
C ALA A 66 -5.81 2.30 -5.79
N LEU A 67 -5.92 1.05 -6.26
CA LEU A 67 -6.82 0.67 -7.35
C LEU A 67 -8.27 1.01 -7.01
N LEU A 68 -8.73 0.66 -5.81
CA LEU A 68 -10.11 0.91 -5.36
C LEU A 68 -10.38 2.39 -5.08
N PHE A 69 -9.34 3.17 -4.75
CA PHE A 69 -9.40 4.61 -4.61
C PHE A 69 -9.62 5.28 -5.98
N GLY A 70 -8.86 4.88 -7.00
CA GLY A 70 -9.04 5.33 -8.38
C GLY A 70 -10.41 4.96 -8.95
N ALA A 71 -10.90 3.75 -8.66
CA ALA A 71 -12.27 3.35 -8.95
C ALA A 71 -13.29 4.27 -8.26
N GLY A 72 -13.00 4.72 -7.03
CA GLY A 72 -13.76 5.74 -6.30
C GLY A 72 -13.79 7.09 -7.01
N LEU A 73 -12.66 7.56 -7.55
CA LEU A 73 -12.60 8.81 -8.33
C LEU A 73 -13.54 8.75 -9.54
N GLN A 74 -13.54 7.62 -10.28
CA GLN A 74 -14.45 7.40 -11.41
C GLN A 74 -15.93 7.46 -10.98
N LEU A 75 -16.29 6.90 -9.82
CA LEU A 75 -17.65 6.96 -9.28
C LEU A 75 -18.06 8.36 -8.82
N LEU A 76 -17.10 9.20 -8.44
CA LEU A 76 -17.36 10.56 -7.97
C LEU A 76 -17.49 11.57 -9.13
N LEU A 77 -17.08 11.24 -10.36
CA LEU A 77 -17.18 12.16 -11.51
C LEU A 77 -18.56 12.82 -11.68
N PRO A 78 -19.70 12.10 -11.58
CA PRO A 78 -21.03 12.71 -11.72
C PRO A 78 -21.38 13.72 -10.61
N ARG A 79 -20.67 13.72 -9.48
CA ARG A 79 -20.87 14.70 -8.38
C ARG A 79 -20.24 16.06 -8.68
N GLY A 80 -19.42 16.16 -9.74
CA GLY A 80 -18.80 17.39 -10.20
C GLY A 80 -17.45 17.70 -9.56
N LYS A 81 -16.69 18.59 -10.23
CA LYS A 81 -15.32 18.98 -9.89
C LYS A 81 -15.18 19.46 -8.44
N ARG A 82 -16.04 20.39 -8.01
CA ARG A 82 -15.95 21.02 -6.68
C ARG A 82 -16.03 19.97 -5.57
N TRP A 83 -16.95 19.02 -5.69
CA TRP A 83 -17.13 17.95 -4.71
C TRP A 83 -15.89 17.06 -4.57
N ILE A 84 -15.30 16.65 -5.69
CA ILE A 84 -14.09 15.81 -5.71
C ILE A 84 -12.93 16.57 -5.08
N GLN A 85 -12.71 17.82 -5.50
CA GLN A 85 -11.64 18.66 -4.96
C GLN A 85 -11.79 18.89 -3.46
N SER A 86 -12.97 19.27 -2.97
CA SER A 86 -13.22 19.47 -1.54
C SER A 86 -12.92 18.21 -0.72
N ARG A 87 -13.33 17.03 -1.20
CA ARG A 87 -13.06 15.76 -0.50
C ARG A 87 -11.57 15.40 -0.49
N LEU A 88 -10.87 15.60 -1.61
CA LEU A 88 -9.45 15.33 -1.70
C LEU A 88 -8.63 16.35 -0.89
N THR A 89 -9.01 17.62 -0.89
CA THR A 89 -8.38 18.64 -0.04
C THR A 89 -8.59 18.33 1.44
N LEU A 90 -9.81 17.94 1.85
CA LEU A 90 -10.04 17.49 3.22
C LEU A 90 -9.18 16.27 3.58
N LEU A 91 -9.08 15.29 2.66
CA LEU A 91 -8.21 14.13 2.86
C LEU A 91 -6.74 14.53 2.97
N ALA A 92 -6.28 15.51 2.19
CA ALA A 92 -4.92 16.03 2.27
C ALA A 92 -4.65 16.70 3.63
N LEU A 93 -5.58 17.53 4.13
CA LEU A 93 -5.47 18.16 5.44
C LEU A 93 -5.43 17.12 6.57
N LEU A 94 -6.33 16.14 6.51
CA LEU A 94 -6.36 15.05 7.48
C LEU A 94 -5.07 14.21 7.43
N GLY A 95 -4.59 13.87 6.23
CA GLY A 95 -3.33 13.13 6.05
C GLY A 95 -2.11 13.92 6.53
N PHE A 96 -2.07 15.22 6.27
CA PHE A 96 -1.00 16.08 6.76
C PHE A 96 -0.96 16.13 8.29
N ILE A 97 -2.11 16.36 8.94
CA ILE A 97 -2.23 16.34 10.41
C ILE A 97 -1.87 14.96 10.96
N HIS A 98 -2.36 13.90 10.32
CA HIS A 98 -2.13 12.53 10.74
C HIS A 98 -0.64 12.14 10.64
N GLY A 99 0.00 12.40 9.51
CA GLY A 99 1.43 12.15 9.27
C GLY A 99 2.34 12.91 10.23
N LEU A 100 2.01 14.16 10.54
CA LEU A 100 2.82 15.01 11.39
C LEU A 100 2.66 14.70 12.89
N PHE A 101 1.44 14.46 13.35
CA PHE A 101 1.16 14.37 14.80
C PHE A 101 0.94 12.96 15.32
N PHE A 102 0.50 12.03 14.48
CA PHE A 102 0.06 10.70 14.95
C PHE A 102 1.02 9.60 14.53
N TRP A 103 1.36 9.50 13.24
CA TRP A 103 2.15 8.37 12.74
C TRP A 103 2.90 8.68 11.44
N ASP A 104 4.17 8.29 11.38
CA ASP A 104 5.10 8.50 10.26
C ASP A 104 4.80 7.64 9.02
N GLY A 105 3.97 6.61 9.13
CA GLY A 105 3.58 5.73 8.02
C GLY A 105 2.32 6.16 7.26
N ASP A 106 1.93 7.44 7.31
CA ASP A 106 0.70 7.91 6.66
C ASP A 106 0.67 7.68 5.13
N ILE A 107 -0.47 7.17 4.64
CA ILE A 107 -0.75 7.04 3.21
C ILE A 107 -1.79 8.07 2.73
N LEU A 108 -2.54 8.71 3.62
CA LEU A 108 -3.68 9.56 3.26
C LEU A 108 -3.24 10.79 2.47
N LEU A 109 -2.16 11.45 2.88
CA LEU A 109 -1.65 12.63 2.17
C LEU A 109 -1.21 12.26 0.74
N ALA A 110 -0.44 11.19 0.58
CA ALA A 110 -0.01 10.71 -0.74
C ALA A 110 -1.21 10.42 -1.65
N TYR A 111 -2.24 9.75 -1.13
CA TYR A 111 -3.46 9.43 -1.88
C TYR A 111 -4.25 10.67 -2.25
N ALA A 112 -4.32 11.67 -1.37
CA ALA A 112 -4.99 12.92 -1.65
C ALA A 112 -4.29 13.72 -2.74
N LEU A 113 -2.97 13.89 -2.65
CA LEU A 113 -2.17 14.65 -3.62
C LEU A 113 -2.17 13.98 -5.00
N VAL A 114 -1.89 12.68 -5.06
CA VAL A 114 -1.95 11.93 -6.32
C VAL A 114 -3.38 11.84 -6.84
N GLY A 115 -4.38 11.76 -5.96
CA GLY A 115 -5.78 11.81 -6.31
C GLY A 115 -6.17 13.14 -6.98
N LEU A 116 -5.64 14.28 -6.50
CA LEU A 116 -5.86 15.62 -7.07
C LEU A 116 -5.32 15.77 -8.50
N VAL A 117 -4.29 15.01 -8.85
CA VAL A 117 -3.78 14.92 -10.24
C VAL A 117 -4.59 13.90 -11.03
N SER A 118 -4.77 12.71 -10.46
CA SER A 118 -5.38 11.56 -11.14
C SER A 118 -6.83 11.78 -11.52
N TRP A 119 -7.65 12.48 -10.71
CA TRP A 119 -9.06 12.70 -11.07
C TRP A 119 -9.20 13.48 -12.38
N ARG A 120 -8.26 14.39 -12.68
CA ARG A 120 -8.25 15.16 -13.92
C ARG A 120 -7.96 14.26 -15.12
N MET A 121 -6.92 13.42 -15.00
CA MET A 121 -6.57 12.42 -16.02
C MET A 121 -7.71 11.44 -16.26
N VAL A 122 -8.36 10.98 -15.19
CA VAL A 122 -9.55 10.11 -15.28
C VAL A 122 -10.66 10.83 -16.03
N ARG A 123 -10.99 12.08 -15.68
CA ARG A 123 -12.04 12.84 -16.36
C ARG A 123 -11.76 13.07 -17.85
N GLU A 124 -10.52 13.38 -18.21
CA GLU A 124 -10.13 13.78 -19.57
C GLU A 124 -9.90 12.58 -20.51
N ALA A 125 -9.67 11.39 -19.97
CA ALA A 125 -9.52 10.20 -20.80
C ALA A 125 -10.84 9.83 -21.50
N HIS A 126 -10.84 9.77 -22.83
CA HIS A 126 -12.01 9.37 -23.62
C HIS A 126 -12.20 7.85 -23.72
N HIS A 127 -11.09 7.09 -23.75
CA HIS A 127 -11.11 5.64 -23.97
C HIS A 127 -10.61 4.86 -22.75
N VAL A 128 -11.33 3.80 -22.37
CA VAL A 128 -10.97 2.90 -21.25
C VAL A 128 -9.58 2.29 -21.45
N LYS A 129 -9.27 1.83 -22.67
CA LYS A 129 -7.99 1.19 -22.99
C LYS A 129 -6.82 2.16 -22.85
N SER A 130 -6.98 3.40 -23.33
CA SER A 130 -5.97 4.44 -23.18
C SER A 130 -5.73 4.76 -21.69
N LEU A 131 -6.80 4.93 -20.91
CA LEU A 131 -6.70 5.17 -19.47
C LEU A 131 -5.97 4.05 -18.73
N PHE A 132 -6.28 2.79 -19.05
CA PHE A 132 -5.61 1.62 -18.46
C PHE A 132 -4.13 1.57 -18.85
N ASN A 133 -3.81 1.76 -20.14
CA ASN A 133 -2.45 1.74 -20.64
C ASN A 133 -1.59 2.86 -20.06
N THR A 134 -2.14 4.08 -19.94
CA THR A 134 -1.45 5.18 -19.24
C THR A 134 -1.17 4.80 -17.80
N GLY A 135 -2.13 4.15 -17.12
CA GLY A 135 -1.91 3.62 -15.78
C GLY A 135 -0.75 2.62 -15.70
N VAL A 136 -0.68 1.67 -16.63
CA VAL A 136 0.43 0.71 -16.73
C VAL A 136 1.76 1.43 -16.96
N VAL A 137 1.82 2.38 -17.89
CA VAL A 137 3.05 3.13 -18.20
C VAL A 137 3.55 3.90 -16.97
N LEU A 138 2.68 4.63 -16.26
CA LEU A 138 3.09 5.34 -15.04
C LEU A 138 3.60 4.37 -13.96
N TYR A 139 2.96 3.21 -13.81
CA TYR A 139 3.41 2.21 -12.86
C TYR A 139 4.82 1.69 -13.20
N LEU A 140 5.05 1.36 -14.48
CA LEU A 140 6.36 0.91 -14.97
C LEU A 140 7.44 2.00 -14.87
N ILE A 141 7.09 3.28 -15.03
CA ILE A 141 8.01 4.40 -14.78
C ILE A 141 8.47 4.38 -13.32
N GLY A 142 7.55 4.20 -12.36
CA GLY A 142 7.91 4.11 -10.95
C GLY A 142 8.82 2.92 -10.62
N ILE A 143 8.63 1.77 -11.28
CA ILE A 143 9.55 0.62 -11.16
C ILE A 143 10.90 0.95 -11.79
N ALA A 144 10.93 1.56 -12.98
CA ALA A 144 12.16 1.94 -13.65
C ALA A 144 12.99 2.93 -12.82
N VAL A 145 12.33 3.90 -12.18
CA VAL A 145 12.98 4.82 -11.23
C VAL A 145 13.51 4.05 -10.01
N LEU A 146 12.75 3.11 -9.45
CA LEU A 146 13.23 2.28 -8.33
C LEU A 146 14.50 1.50 -8.70
N VAL A 147 14.54 0.89 -9.89
CA VAL A 147 15.73 0.19 -10.39
C VAL A 147 16.88 1.15 -10.61
N LEU A 148 16.64 2.33 -11.20
CA LEU A 148 17.65 3.36 -11.38
C LEU A 148 18.26 3.79 -10.04
N LEU A 149 17.41 4.05 -9.04
CA LEU A 149 17.84 4.38 -7.67
C LEU A 149 18.71 3.26 -7.07
N GLY A 150 18.36 1.99 -7.31
CA GLY A 150 19.16 0.84 -6.88
C GLY A 150 20.47 0.63 -7.64
N VAL A 151 20.61 1.17 -8.84
CA VAL A 151 21.87 1.13 -9.62
C VAL A 151 22.82 2.24 -9.16
N ILE A 152 22.29 3.42 -8.86
CA ILE A 152 23.08 4.57 -8.42
C ILE A 152 23.30 4.61 -6.91
N SER A 153 22.58 3.79 -6.13
CA SER A 153 22.78 3.70 -4.69
C SER A 153 24.17 3.14 -4.38
N GLY A 154 24.77 3.65 -3.30
CA GLY A 154 26.04 3.14 -2.81
C GLY A 154 25.95 1.67 -2.39
N THR A 155 27.11 1.04 -2.22
CA THR A 155 27.18 -0.39 -1.80
C THR A 155 27.13 -0.56 -0.29
N ALA A 156 27.40 0.50 0.49
CA ALA A 156 27.46 0.44 1.94
C ALA A 156 26.05 0.52 2.56
N ALA A 157 25.78 -0.38 3.51
CA ALA A 157 24.57 -0.31 4.32
C ALA A 157 24.50 1.03 5.06
N ASN A 158 23.31 1.60 5.12
CA ASN A 158 23.03 2.82 5.87
C ASN A 158 22.22 2.52 7.14
N ARG A 159 22.13 3.52 8.03
CA ARG A 159 21.33 3.44 9.27
C ARG A 159 19.86 3.09 9.07
N SER A 160 19.33 3.26 7.85
CA SER A 160 17.95 2.92 7.52
C SER A 160 17.75 1.44 7.19
N TRP A 161 18.82 0.71 6.88
CA TRP A 161 18.78 -0.72 6.55
C TRP A 161 19.25 -1.61 7.71
N VAL A 162 20.35 -1.21 8.37
CA VAL A 162 20.88 -1.84 9.59
C VAL A 162 21.22 -0.73 10.57
N PRO A 163 20.28 -0.35 11.47
CA PRO A 163 20.50 0.72 12.43
C PRO A 163 21.48 0.30 13.53
N ASP A 164 22.31 1.24 13.99
CA ASP A 164 23.16 1.01 15.16
C ASP A 164 22.37 1.16 16.48
N ALA A 165 23.01 0.82 17.61
CA ALA A 165 22.37 0.87 18.92
C ALA A 165 21.91 2.29 19.30
N ALA A 166 22.63 3.33 18.88
CA ALA A 166 22.26 4.72 19.17
C ALA A 166 21.04 5.15 18.35
N ASN A 167 20.97 4.76 17.07
CA ASN A 167 19.80 4.99 16.22
C ASN A 167 18.57 4.27 16.74
N LEU A 168 18.70 3.02 17.18
CA LEU A 168 17.60 2.26 17.77
C LEU A 168 17.10 2.90 19.08
N GLN A 169 18.01 3.30 19.98
CA GLN A 169 17.63 3.98 21.22
C GLN A 169 16.97 5.33 20.95
N TYR A 170 17.49 6.12 20.00
CA TYR A 170 16.88 7.38 19.62
C TYR A 170 15.51 7.18 18.98
N GLU A 171 15.35 6.18 18.10
CA GLU A 171 14.05 5.84 17.52
C GLU A 171 13.03 5.45 18.59
N GLN A 172 13.44 4.60 19.53
CA GLN A 172 12.62 4.24 20.68
C GLN A 172 12.26 5.46 21.54
N TYR A 173 13.23 6.35 21.78
CA TYR A 173 13.02 7.56 22.58
C TYR A 173 11.91 8.42 21.99
N TRP A 174 12.03 8.88 20.74
CA TRP A 174 11.04 9.80 20.18
C TRP A 174 9.69 9.12 19.91
N LYS A 175 9.66 7.82 19.58
CA LYS A 175 8.39 7.09 19.39
C LYS A 175 7.59 6.92 20.70
N LEU A 176 8.27 6.59 21.80
CA LEU A 176 7.61 6.31 23.08
C LEU A 176 7.36 7.57 23.92
N HIS A 177 8.28 8.53 23.93
CA HIS A 177 8.12 9.76 24.72
C HIS A 177 7.21 10.78 24.02
N GLY A 178 7.15 10.76 22.69
CA GLY A 178 6.36 11.72 21.91
C GLY A 178 6.90 13.15 22.00
N GLY A 179 6.01 14.13 22.04
CA GLY A 179 6.36 15.55 22.14
C GLY A 179 6.93 16.17 20.86
N MET A 180 7.64 17.29 21.00
CA MET A 180 8.19 18.04 19.87
C MET A 180 9.25 17.27 19.09
N GLU A 181 10.03 16.40 19.75
CA GLU A 181 11.03 15.58 19.10
C GLU A 181 10.39 14.59 18.11
N ALA A 182 9.27 13.99 18.50
CA ALA A 182 8.50 13.11 17.63
C ALA A 182 7.89 13.86 16.44
N VAL A 183 7.39 15.09 16.67
CA VAL A 183 6.87 15.95 15.60
C VAL A 183 7.99 16.35 14.62
N SER A 184 9.19 16.69 15.11
CA SER A 184 10.34 17.02 14.26
C SER A 184 10.75 15.83 13.40
N ASN A 185 10.91 14.65 14.01
CA ASN A 185 11.25 13.42 13.28
C ASN A 185 10.20 13.08 12.22
N ARG A 186 8.90 13.24 12.54
CA ARG A 186 7.81 13.04 11.58
C ARG A 186 7.79 14.08 10.48
N ALA A 187 8.16 15.34 10.76
CA ALA A 187 8.27 16.39 9.75
C ALA A 187 9.38 16.07 8.74
N ASP A 188 10.55 15.61 9.22
CA ASP A 188 11.65 15.18 8.35
C ASP A 188 11.23 13.99 7.48
N MET A 189 10.60 12.98 8.09
CA MET A 189 10.07 11.82 7.36
C MET A 189 8.98 12.20 6.36
N LEU A 190 8.12 13.16 6.70
CA LEU A 190 7.10 13.67 5.80
C LEU A 190 7.74 14.34 4.58
N SER A 191 8.81 15.09 4.78
CA SER A 191 9.60 15.68 3.68
C SER A 191 10.18 14.59 2.78
N ASP A 192 10.84 13.58 3.36
CA ASP A 192 11.40 12.44 2.62
C ASP A 192 10.32 11.68 1.84
N ASN A 193 9.16 11.45 2.46
CA ASN A 193 8.02 10.78 1.83
C ASN A 193 7.44 11.61 0.67
N LEU A 194 7.40 12.94 0.78
CA LEU A 194 6.94 13.82 -0.31
C LEU A 194 7.94 13.85 -1.49
N LEU A 195 9.25 13.81 -1.20
CA LEU A 195 10.28 13.67 -2.22
C LEU A 195 10.18 12.31 -2.92
N ALA A 196 10.03 11.23 -2.15
CA ALA A 196 9.81 9.88 -2.68
C ALA A 196 8.51 9.78 -3.50
N LEU A 197 7.45 10.49 -3.08
CA LEU A 197 6.20 10.59 -3.83
C LEU A 197 6.41 11.24 -5.19
N GLY A 198 7.14 12.36 -5.27
CA GLY A 198 7.44 13.03 -6.54
C GLY A 198 8.39 12.23 -7.44
N ALA A 199 9.39 11.59 -6.84
CA ALA A 199 10.43 10.88 -7.58
C ALA A 199 9.95 9.52 -8.10
N GLN A 200 9.27 8.72 -7.27
CA GLN A 200 9.08 7.29 -7.52
C GLN A 200 7.65 6.81 -7.19
N TYR A 201 7.22 6.92 -5.92
CA TYR A 201 6.01 6.26 -5.42
C TYR A 201 4.73 6.86 -6.02
N GLY A 202 4.72 8.17 -6.32
CA GLY A 202 3.57 8.85 -6.90
C GLY A 202 3.23 8.35 -8.30
N TRP A 203 4.23 7.91 -9.08
CA TRP A 203 4.02 7.33 -10.41
C TRP A 203 3.28 6.00 -10.31
N GLN A 204 3.68 5.14 -9.37
CA GLN A 204 2.99 3.86 -9.11
C GLN A 204 1.58 4.09 -8.58
N LEU A 205 1.43 5.00 -7.62
CA LEU A 205 0.14 5.32 -7.03
C LEU A 205 -0.84 5.87 -8.09
N ALA A 206 -0.38 6.79 -8.93
CA ALA A 206 -1.16 7.32 -10.05
C ALA A 206 -1.51 6.19 -11.03
N GLY A 207 -0.54 5.36 -11.39
CA GLY A 207 -0.73 4.22 -12.27
C GLY A 207 -1.86 3.29 -11.82
N MET A 208 -1.85 2.92 -10.53
CA MET A 208 -2.90 2.09 -9.92
C MET A 208 -4.25 2.79 -9.86
N MET A 209 -4.29 4.09 -9.53
CA MET A 209 -5.55 4.84 -9.54
C MET A 209 -6.17 4.90 -10.95
N LEU A 210 -5.37 5.12 -12.00
CA LEU A 210 -5.86 5.14 -13.38
C LEU A 210 -6.34 3.76 -13.83
N MET A 211 -5.58 2.69 -13.53
CA MET A 211 -6.01 1.32 -13.82
C MET A 211 -7.34 0.98 -13.11
N GLY A 212 -7.48 1.36 -11.84
CA GLY A 212 -8.72 1.17 -11.09
C GLY A 212 -9.91 1.96 -11.65
N ALA A 213 -9.68 3.20 -12.05
CA ALA A 213 -10.68 4.01 -12.72
C ALA A 213 -11.12 3.40 -14.07
N ALA A 214 -10.17 2.87 -14.85
CA ALA A 214 -10.46 2.18 -16.10
C ALA A 214 -11.27 0.89 -15.89
N LEU A 215 -10.91 0.07 -14.88
CA LEU A 215 -11.65 -1.14 -14.53
C LEU A 215 -13.05 -0.84 -13.98
N MET A 216 -13.24 0.29 -13.30
CA MET A 216 -14.57 0.77 -12.92
C MET A 216 -15.38 1.23 -14.12
N ARG A 217 -14.75 1.95 -15.06
CA ARG A 217 -15.39 2.45 -16.27
C ARG A 217 -15.81 1.34 -17.22
N SER A 218 -15.01 0.28 -17.34
CA SER A 218 -15.32 -0.90 -18.18
C SER A 218 -16.47 -1.76 -17.63
N GLY A 219 -16.91 -1.52 -16.40
CA GLY A 219 -17.87 -2.39 -15.72
C GLY A 219 -17.25 -3.60 -15.04
N TRP A 220 -15.93 -3.79 -15.14
CA TRP A 220 -15.24 -4.91 -14.50
C TRP A 220 -15.28 -4.82 -12.96
N LEU A 221 -15.11 -3.64 -12.35
CA LEU A 221 -15.34 -3.48 -10.89
C LEU A 221 -16.83 -3.32 -10.54
N LYS A 222 -17.73 -3.40 -11.52
CA LYS A 222 -19.18 -3.43 -11.30
C LYS A 222 -19.75 -4.86 -11.31
N GLY A 223 -18.92 -5.88 -11.57
CA GLY A 223 -19.36 -7.27 -11.63
C GLY A 223 -20.11 -7.63 -12.92
N GLN A 224 -19.94 -6.86 -14.01
CA GLN A 224 -20.68 -7.08 -15.26
C GLN A 224 -20.12 -8.23 -16.12
N PHE A 225 -18.99 -8.81 -15.74
CA PHE A 225 -18.34 -9.92 -16.44
C PHE A 225 -18.76 -11.27 -15.83
N SER A 226 -18.56 -12.37 -16.55
CA SER A 226 -18.94 -13.71 -16.07
C SER A 226 -18.12 -14.15 -14.85
N LEU A 227 -18.70 -14.95 -13.96
CA LEU A 227 -17.98 -15.51 -12.80
C LEU A 227 -16.76 -16.34 -13.22
N ARG A 228 -16.86 -17.06 -14.34
CA ARG A 228 -15.74 -17.84 -14.91
C ARG A 228 -14.57 -16.94 -15.31
N HIS A 229 -14.86 -15.77 -15.88
CA HIS A 229 -13.85 -14.75 -16.21
C HIS A 229 -13.10 -14.32 -14.95
N TYR A 230 -13.83 -13.94 -13.89
CA TYR A 230 -13.22 -13.49 -12.63
C TYR A 230 -12.40 -14.58 -11.94
N ARG A 231 -12.87 -15.82 -11.90
CA ARG A 231 -12.13 -16.94 -11.29
C ARG A 231 -10.85 -17.25 -12.06
N ARG A 232 -10.93 -17.35 -13.39
CA ARG A 232 -9.76 -17.66 -14.24
C ARG A 232 -8.74 -16.52 -14.21
N THR A 233 -9.19 -15.28 -14.39
CA THR A 233 -8.33 -14.09 -14.34
C THR A 233 -7.69 -13.95 -12.97
N GLY A 234 -8.47 -14.15 -11.90
CA GLY A 234 -7.97 -14.09 -10.53
C GLY A 234 -6.89 -15.11 -10.25
N ALA A 235 -7.13 -16.39 -10.56
CA ALA A 235 -6.15 -17.45 -10.37
C ALA A 235 -4.87 -17.21 -11.19
N LEU A 236 -5.02 -16.83 -12.47
CA LEU A 236 -3.88 -16.59 -13.35
C LEU A 236 -3.03 -15.41 -12.86
N LEU A 237 -3.63 -14.29 -12.47
CA LEU A 237 -2.88 -13.12 -12.03
C LEU A 237 -2.22 -13.32 -10.66
N VAL A 238 -2.88 -14.03 -9.73
CA VAL A 238 -2.26 -14.38 -8.43
C VAL A 238 -1.05 -15.28 -8.65
N VAL A 239 -1.20 -16.35 -9.44
CA VAL A 239 -0.09 -17.27 -9.74
C VAL A 239 1.04 -16.56 -10.49
N ALA A 240 0.72 -15.73 -11.49
CA ALA A 240 1.72 -14.96 -12.22
C ALA A 240 2.48 -13.99 -11.29
N GLY A 241 1.78 -13.27 -10.41
CA GLY A 241 2.43 -12.40 -9.44
C GLY A 241 3.29 -13.16 -8.43
N MET A 242 2.82 -14.31 -7.94
CA MET A 242 3.63 -15.20 -7.08
C MET A 242 4.88 -15.71 -7.80
N ALA A 243 4.75 -16.12 -9.06
CA ALA A 243 5.88 -16.58 -9.87
C ALA A 243 6.93 -15.49 -10.11
N VAL A 244 6.53 -14.22 -10.19
CA VAL A 244 7.45 -13.07 -10.27
C VAL A 244 8.12 -12.79 -8.93
N ASN A 245 7.39 -12.86 -7.80
CA ASN A 245 7.93 -12.46 -6.49
C ASN A 245 8.75 -13.55 -5.80
N LEU A 246 8.37 -14.83 -5.94
CA LEU A 246 9.03 -15.95 -5.26
C LEU A 246 10.55 -16.01 -5.51
N PRO A 247 11.06 -15.89 -6.76
CA PRO A 247 12.50 -15.87 -6.99
C PRO A 247 13.22 -14.73 -6.25
N ALA A 248 12.58 -13.58 -6.10
CA ALA A 248 13.15 -12.45 -5.37
C ALA A 248 13.22 -12.72 -3.86
N ILE A 249 12.21 -13.36 -3.28
CA ILE A 249 12.21 -13.79 -1.88
C ILE A 249 13.36 -14.78 -1.63
N PHE A 250 13.51 -15.79 -2.49
CA PHE A 250 14.62 -16.75 -2.39
C PHE A 250 15.99 -16.07 -2.57
N ALA A 251 16.10 -15.13 -3.50
CA ALA A 251 17.34 -14.37 -3.69
C ALA A 251 17.68 -13.52 -2.46
N GLN A 252 16.71 -12.83 -1.85
CA GLN A 252 16.95 -12.04 -0.63
C GLN A 252 17.40 -12.92 0.54
N TRP A 253 16.83 -14.11 0.67
CA TRP A 253 17.27 -15.10 1.65
C TRP A 253 18.72 -15.54 1.40
N TYR A 254 19.04 -15.94 0.16
CA TYR A 254 20.37 -16.42 -0.21
C TYR A 254 21.45 -15.34 -0.04
N LEU A 255 21.09 -14.08 -0.28
CA LEU A 255 21.97 -12.93 -0.12
C LEU A 255 21.97 -12.36 1.31
N ALA A 256 21.34 -13.04 2.27
CA ALA A 256 21.26 -12.61 3.67
C ALA A 256 20.80 -11.15 3.85
N TRP A 257 19.84 -10.71 3.02
CA TRP A 257 19.32 -9.34 3.00
C TRP A 257 20.38 -8.24 2.83
N ASP A 258 21.47 -8.55 2.13
CA ASP A 258 22.53 -7.59 1.83
C ASP A 258 21.98 -6.32 1.17
N TYR A 259 22.44 -5.17 1.67
CA TYR A 259 21.93 -3.85 1.29
C TYR A 259 21.99 -3.62 -0.23
N ARG A 260 23.09 -4.03 -0.89
CA ARG A 260 23.34 -3.73 -2.30
C ARG A 260 22.23 -4.22 -3.22
N TRP A 261 21.67 -5.37 -2.88
CA TRP A 261 20.69 -6.08 -3.70
C TRP A 261 19.27 -5.95 -3.14
N CYS A 262 19.14 -6.04 -1.82
CA CYS A 262 17.85 -6.21 -1.15
C CYS A 262 17.15 -4.88 -0.87
N ALA A 263 17.89 -3.78 -0.73
CA ALA A 263 17.28 -2.48 -0.41
C ALA A 263 16.47 -1.87 -1.57
N PHE A 264 16.84 -2.17 -2.82
CA PHE A 264 16.20 -1.58 -4.02
C PHE A 264 15.93 -2.60 -5.13
N LEU A 265 16.96 -3.29 -5.63
CA LEU A 265 16.84 -4.11 -6.84
C LEU A 265 15.86 -5.28 -6.66
N LEU A 266 15.95 -5.99 -5.55
CA LEU A 266 15.04 -7.10 -5.24
C LEU A 266 13.67 -6.65 -4.71
N GLN A 267 13.45 -5.34 -4.57
CA GLN A 267 12.12 -4.76 -4.36
C GLN A 267 11.35 -4.65 -5.70
N ALA A 268 12.04 -4.51 -6.84
CA ALA A 268 11.39 -4.36 -8.14
C ALA A 268 10.48 -5.54 -8.54
N PRO A 269 10.86 -6.82 -8.34
CA PRO A 269 9.95 -7.95 -8.59
C PRO A 269 8.72 -7.93 -7.69
N ARG A 270 8.87 -7.52 -6.42
CA ARG A 270 7.76 -7.35 -5.47
C ARG A 270 6.79 -6.28 -5.95
N GLU A 271 7.30 -5.13 -6.35
CA GLU A 271 6.50 -4.04 -6.95
C GLU A 271 5.82 -4.50 -8.25
N LEU A 272 6.53 -5.20 -9.14
CA LEU A 272 5.96 -5.72 -10.38
C LEU A 272 4.84 -6.75 -10.13
N SER A 273 4.99 -7.57 -9.10
CA SER A 273 3.97 -8.56 -8.71
C SER A 273 2.72 -7.93 -8.11
N ALA A 274 2.82 -6.75 -7.50
CA ALA A 274 1.75 -6.18 -6.68
C ALA A 274 0.48 -5.85 -7.48
N PRO A 275 0.52 -5.22 -8.67
CA PRO A 275 -0.69 -4.99 -9.48
C PRO A 275 -1.36 -6.29 -9.91
N LEU A 276 -0.56 -7.32 -10.26
CA LEU A 276 -1.08 -8.62 -10.67
C LEU A 276 -1.86 -9.25 -9.53
N GLN A 277 -1.25 -9.36 -8.34
CA GLN A 277 -1.91 -9.96 -7.19
C GLN A 277 -3.07 -9.09 -6.69
N ALA A 278 -2.96 -7.76 -6.69
CA ALA A 278 -4.04 -6.87 -6.28
C ALA A 278 -5.29 -7.03 -7.17
N ILE A 279 -5.11 -6.98 -8.51
CA ILE A 279 -6.20 -7.24 -9.46
C ILE A 279 -6.68 -8.69 -9.31
N GLY A 280 -5.78 -9.64 -9.06
CA GLY A 280 -6.09 -11.04 -8.79
C GLY A 280 -7.00 -11.23 -7.58
N TYR A 281 -6.68 -10.62 -6.44
CA TYR A 281 -7.46 -10.66 -5.20
C TYR A 281 -8.83 -10.03 -5.39
N ALA A 282 -8.90 -8.86 -6.03
CA ALA A 282 -10.18 -8.27 -6.41
C ALA A 282 -10.97 -9.25 -7.28
N SER A 283 -10.37 -9.77 -8.35
CA SER A 283 -11.02 -10.69 -9.28
C SER A 283 -11.59 -11.92 -8.58
N LEU A 284 -10.84 -12.56 -7.68
CA LEU A 284 -11.31 -13.70 -6.90
C LEU A 284 -12.49 -13.33 -6.00
N ALA A 285 -12.47 -12.16 -5.36
CA ALA A 285 -13.58 -11.69 -4.54
C ALA A 285 -14.88 -11.52 -5.35
N TRP A 286 -14.80 -10.99 -6.59
CA TRP A 286 -15.95 -10.95 -7.50
C TRP A 286 -16.37 -12.35 -7.98
N GLY A 287 -15.41 -13.20 -8.35
CA GLY A 287 -15.67 -14.55 -8.87
C GLY A 287 -16.33 -15.51 -7.88
N TYR A 288 -16.08 -15.31 -6.58
CA TYR A 288 -16.67 -16.08 -5.48
C TYR A 288 -17.70 -15.30 -4.66
N TRP A 289 -18.14 -14.14 -5.14
CA TRP A 289 -19.11 -13.31 -4.41
C TRP A 289 -20.41 -14.04 -4.02
N PRO A 290 -21.04 -14.88 -4.86
CA PRO A 290 -22.25 -15.62 -4.50
C PRO A 290 -22.09 -16.57 -3.29
N GLN A 291 -20.86 -17.03 -3.05
CA GLN A 291 -20.51 -17.85 -1.88
C GLN A 291 -20.14 -16.97 -0.70
N LEU A 292 -19.30 -15.95 -0.92
CA LEU A 292 -18.77 -15.07 0.12
C LEU A 292 -19.88 -14.28 0.83
N CYS A 293 -20.86 -13.75 0.09
CA CYS A 293 -21.89 -12.88 0.65
C CYS A 293 -22.79 -13.55 1.70
N ARG A 294 -22.75 -14.89 1.80
CA ARG A 294 -23.51 -15.68 2.78
C ARG A 294 -22.91 -15.65 4.18
N PHE A 295 -21.63 -15.32 4.31
CA PHE A 295 -20.94 -15.33 5.60
C PHE A 295 -21.11 -14.01 6.36
N ARG A 296 -21.44 -14.09 7.65
CA ARG A 296 -21.56 -12.89 8.52
C ARG A 296 -20.28 -12.07 8.58
N LEU A 297 -19.12 -12.75 8.58
CA LEU A 297 -17.81 -12.10 8.56
C LEU A 297 -17.61 -11.20 7.33
N VAL A 298 -18.12 -11.61 6.16
CA VAL A 298 -18.04 -10.81 4.93
C VAL A 298 -18.86 -9.53 5.08
N GLY A 299 -20.02 -9.59 5.74
CA GLY A 299 -20.80 -8.42 6.11
C GLY A 299 -20.05 -7.46 7.03
N ALA A 300 -19.36 -7.99 8.06
CA ALA A 300 -18.54 -7.20 8.97
C ALA A 300 -17.36 -6.52 8.26
N ILE A 301 -16.64 -7.25 7.40
CA ILE A 301 -15.54 -6.71 6.60
C ILE A 301 -16.06 -5.62 5.62
N ALA A 302 -17.23 -5.82 5.02
CA ALA A 302 -17.85 -4.79 4.20
C ALA A 302 -18.17 -3.53 5.03
N CYS A 303 -18.60 -3.65 6.28
CA CYS A 303 -18.78 -2.51 7.18
C CYS A 303 -17.46 -1.75 7.42
N VAL A 304 -16.33 -2.45 7.55
CA VAL A 304 -14.99 -1.83 7.66
C VAL A 304 -14.69 -1.00 6.41
N GLY A 305 -14.87 -1.59 5.22
CA GLY A 305 -14.58 -0.90 3.96
C GLY A 305 -15.50 0.29 3.65
N ARG A 306 -16.71 0.29 4.20
CA ARG A 306 -17.67 1.43 4.10
C ARG A 306 -17.16 2.69 4.80
N MET A 307 -16.43 2.50 5.89
CA MET A 307 -15.84 3.59 6.69
C MET A 307 -14.32 3.50 6.65
N ALA A 308 -13.77 3.37 5.44
CA ALA A 308 -12.35 3.12 5.23
C ALA A 308 -11.44 4.10 5.97
N LEU A 309 -11.69 5.41 5.82
CA LEU A 309 -10.93 6.47 6.46
C LEU A 309 -10.99 6.38 7.98
N THR A 310 -12.19 6.23 8.55
CA THR A 310 -12.39 6.13 9.99
C THR A 310 -11.68 4.91 10.57
N ASN A 311 -11.78 3.75 9.90
CA ASN A 311 -11.09 2.54 10.36
C ASN A 311 -9.57 2.68 10.26
N TYR A 312 -9.03 3.31 9.22
CA TYR A 312 -7.58 3.56 9.11
C TYR A 312 -7.06 4.47 10.23
N LEU A 313 -7.80 5.53 10.57
CA LEU A 313 -7.44 6.40 11.70
C LEU A 313 -7.58 5.68 13.06
N LEU A 314 -8.64 4.86 13.21
CA LEU A 314 -8.84 4.03 14.39
C LEU A 314 -7.71 2.99 14.56
N GLN A 315 -7.24 2.41 13.46
CA GLN A 315 -6.09 1.50 13.46
C GLN A 315 -4.84 2.21 14.00
N THR A 316 -4.60 3.45 13.58
CA THR A 316 -3.49 4.24 14.14
C THR A 316 -3.66 4.41 15.65
N LEU A 317 -4.84 4.84 16.11
CA LEU A 317 -5.11 5.03 17.53
C LEU A 317 -4.91 3.74 18.34
N ILE A 318 -5.40 2.60 17.84
CA ILE A 318 -5.21 1.29 18.47
C ILE A 318 -3.72 0.93 18.53
N CYS A 319 -3.01 1.04 17.41
CA CYS A 319 -1.60 0.64 17.35
C CYS A 319 -0.70 1.57 18.18
N THR A 320 -0.90 2.89 18.15
CA THR A 320 -0.14 3.79 19.03
C THR A 320 -0.42 3.51 20.50
N THR A 321 -1.67 3.20 20.86
CA THR A 321 -2.00 2.80 22.24
C THR A 321 -1.26 1.53 22.64
N LEU A 322 -1.37 0.47 21.83
CA LEU A 322 -0.75 -0.82 22.11
C LEU A 322 0.78 -0.75 22.15
N PHE A 323 1.40 -0.18 21.12
CA PHE A 323 2.86 -0.22 20.97
C PHE A 323 3.56 0.91 21.71
N TYR A 324 3.03 2.14 21.69
CA TYR A 324 3.72 3.29 22.27
C TYR A 324 3.34 3.58 23.72
N HIS A 325 2.10 3.27 24.12
CA HIS A 325 1.64 3.54 25.50
C HIS A 325 1.61 2.30 26.40
N LEU A 326 1.26 1.12 25.87
CA LEU A 326 1.26 -0.15 26.64
C LEU A 326 2.59 -0.91 26.57
N GLY A 327 3.62 -0.33 25.94
CA GLY A 327 4.98 -0.85 25.96
C GLY A 327 5.21 -2.13 25.16
N LEU A 328 4.40 -2.37 24.11
CA LEU A 328 4.60 -3.50 23.20
C LEU A 328 5.62 -3.23 22.07
N PHE A 329 6.16 -2.01 21.97
CA PHE A 329 7.21 -1.70 21.00
C PHE A 329 8.48 -2.53 21.27
N MET A 330 8.99 -3.19 20.23
CA MET A 330 10.13 -4.11 20.24
C MET A 330 9.99 -5.31 21.20
N ARG A 331 8.77 -5.79 21.42
CA ARG A 331 8.48 -6.98 22.25
C ARG A 331 7.96 -8.17 21.47
#